data_AF-A0A970REI9-F1
#
_entry.id   AF-A0A970REI9-F1
#
_cell.length_a   1.000
_cell.length_b   1.000
_cell.length_c   1.000
_cell.angle_alpha   90.00
_cell.angle_beta   90.00
_cell.angle_gamma   90.00
#
_symmetry.space_group_name_H-M   'P 1'
#
loop_
_entity.id
_entity.type
_entity.pdbx_description
1 polymer ?
#
loop_
_entity_poly.entity_id
_entity_poly.type
_entity_poly.pdbx_seq_one_letter_code
_entity_poly.pdbx_strand_id
1 'polypeptide(L)'
;MTRSSMNRLFAAGGLGLAAALFLGANSFPDRAADAARYVFFLAGTLAVLSLVLFLQKTPSPDSHVQWVRAPRNFTVTIAVMITYGILIPWLGFFPASGFFMIALSWMLGFRRPLFVLLATGLILGFVYLVFVHFLGVPVPMGFWGE
;
A
#
# COMPACT_ATOMS: atom_id res chain seq x y z
N MET A 1 2.32 -23.62 -8.71
CA MET A 1 2.90 -22.67 -9.69
C MET A 1 4.40 -22.61 -9.46
N THR A 2 5.21 -22.76 -10.50
CA THR A 2 6.69 -22.70 -10.40
C THR A 2 7.16 -21.26 -10.23
N ARG A 3 8.28 -21.06 -9.53
CA ARG A 3 8.82 -19.73 -9.20
C ARG A 3 9.16 -18.91 -10.46
N SER A 4 9.64 -19.57 -11.51
CA SER A 4 9.92 -18.97 -12.81
C SER A 4 8.66 -18.44 -13.53
N SER A 5 7.58 -19.23 -13.61
CA SER A 5 6.32 -18.77 -14.21
C SER A 5 5.70 -17.63 -13.42
N MET A 6 5.89 -17.61 -12.11
CA MET A 6 5.39 -16.55 -11.24
C MET A 6 6.18 -15.25 -11.40
N ASN A 7 7.51 -15.30 -11.49
CA ASN A 7 8.35 -14.13 -11.78
C ASN A 7 7.97 -13.49 -13.12
N ARG A 8 7.67 -14.30 -14.14
CA ARG A 8 7.21 -13.80 -15.45
C ARG A 8 5.84 -13.14 -15.37
N LEU A 9 4.91 -13.68 -14.57
CA LEU A 9 3.60 -13.07 -14.34
C LEU A 9 3.74 -11.71 -13.64
N PHE A 10 4.52 -11.64 -12.57
CA PHE A 10 4.78 -10.40 -11.84
C PHE A 10 5.54 -9.38 -12.69
N ALA A 11 6.49 -9.82 -13.51
CA ALA A 11 7.19 -8.94 -14.44
C ALA A 11 6.25 -8.38 -15.52
N ALA A 12 5.40 -9.22 -16.12
CA ALA A 12 4.42 -8.77 -17.11
C ALA A 12 3.40 -7.80 -16.49
N GLY A 13 2.89 -8.11 -15.30
CA GLY A 13 1.99 -7.22 -14.55
C GLY A 13 2.67 -5.90 -14.15
N GLY A 14 3.91 -5.96 -13.68
CA GLY A 14 4.71 -4.80 -13.29
C GLY A 14 5.03 -3.88 -14.46
N LEU A 15 5.38 -4.43 -15.63
CA LEU A 15 5.56 -3.66 -16.88
C LEU A 15 4.26 -3.01 -17.33
N GLY A 16 3.14 -3.74 -17.27
CA GLY A 16 1.81 -3.20 -17.58
C GLY A 16 1.42 -2.05 -16.65
N LEU A 17 1.65 -2.21 -15.34
CA LEU A 17 1.40 -1.16 -14.35
C LEU A 17 2.30 0.06 -14.58
N ALA A 18 3.59 -0.15 -14.86
CA ALA A 18 4.52 0.93 -15.17
C ALA A 18 4.08 1.72 -16.41
N ALA A 19 3.65 1.03 -17.47
CA ALA A 19 3.10 1.67 -18.66
C ALA A 19 1.82 2.47 -18.34
N ALA A 20 0.91 1.91 -17.54
CA ALA A 20 -0.31 2.60 -17.12
C ALA A 20 0.00 3.86 -16.29
N LEU A 21 0.98 3.79 -15.38
CA LEU A 21 1.44 4.94 -14.60
C LEU A 21 2.07 6.01 -15.49
N PHE A 22 2.82 5.62 -16.52
CA PHE A 22 3.41 6.55 -17.47
C PHE A 22 2.35 7.29 -18.30
N LEU A 23 1.33 6.56 -18.77
CA LEU A 23 0.19 7.13 -19.50
C LEU A 23 -0.65 8.05 -18.60
N GLY A 24 -0.89 7.65 -17.35
CA GLY A 24 -1.65 8.42 -16.37
C GLY A 24 -0.91 9.66 -15.85
N ALA A 25 0.42 9.60 -15.72
CA ALA A 25 1.20 10.76 -15.32
C ALA A 25 1.25 11.85 -16.41
N ASN A 26 1.11 11.46 -17.68
CA ASN A 26 1.10 12.38 -18.81
C ASN A 26 -0.20 13.20 -18.91
N SER A 27 -1.25 12.86 -18.15
CA SER A 27 -2.50 13.61 -18.07
C SER A 27 -2.57 14.55 -16.87
N PHE A 28 -1.51 14.66 -16.06
CA PHE A 28 -1.50 15.60 -14.94
C PHE A 28 -1.38 17.06 -15.42
N PRO A 29 -2.18 17.99 -14.85
CA PRO A 29 -2.08 19.41 -15.16
C PRO A 29 -0.76 20.01 -14.66
N ASP A 30 -0.22 21.02 -15.36
CA ASP A 30 1.12 21.59 -15.13
C ASP A 30 1.42 22.01 -13.67
N ARG A 31 0.38 22.38 -12.91
CA ARG A 31 0.45 22.67 -11.46
C ARG A 31 0.93 21.50 -10.59
N ALA A 32 0.91 20.28 -11.13
CA ALA A 32 1.34 19.05 -10.47
C ALA A 32 2.61 18.45 -11.13
N ALA A 33 3.38 19.25 -11.87
CA ALA A 33 4.54 18.78 -12.62
C ALA A 33 5.57 18.03 -11.76
N ASP A 34 5.81 18.45 -10.51
CA ASP A 34 6.73 17.73 -9.61
C ASP A 34 6.18 16.39 -9.14
N ALA A 35 4.86 16.29 -8.93
CA ALA A 35 4.21 15.00 -8.67
C ALA A 35 4.30 14.07 -9.88
N ALA A 36 4.11 14.60 -11.10
CA ALA A 36 4.24 13.84 -12.34
C ALA A 36 5.67 13.30 -12.51
N ARG A 37 6.71 14.12 -12.26
CA ARG A 37 8.13 13.69 -12.30
C ARG A 37 8.42 12.54 -11.33
N TYR A 38 7.89 12.63 -10.11
CA TYR A 38 8.02 11.55 -9.14
C TYR A 38 7.35 10.25 -9.62
N VAL A 39 6.15 10.34 -10.20
CA VAL A 39 5.44 9.19 -10.75
C VAL A 39 6.20 8.57 -11.94
N PHE A 40 6.78 9.39 -12.81
CA PHE A 40 7.63 8.90 -13.92
C PHE A 40 8.89 8.19 -13.41
N PHE A 41 9.56 8.72 -12.39
CA PHE A 41 10.72 8.09 -11.76
C PHE A 41 10.36 6.72 -11.16
N LEU A 42 9.22 6.65 -10.46
CA LEU A 42 8.73 5.40 -9.87
C LEU A 42 8.37 4.38 -10.95
N ALA A 43 7.65 4.81 -12.00
CA ALA A 43 7.28 3.96 -13.13
C ALA A 43 8.52 3.43 -13.87
N GLY A 44 9.52 4.29 -14.10
CA GLY A 44 10.80 3.90 -14.71
C GLY A 44 11.54 2.84 -13.88
N THR A 45 11.66 3.07 -12.57
CA THR A 45 12.30 2.11 -11.66
C THR A 45 11.56 0.77 -11.64
N LEU A 46 10.24 0.81 -11.58
CA LEU A 46 9.39 -0.38 -11.63
C LEU A 46 9.57 -1.14 -12.96
N ALA A 47 9.64 -0.43 -14.09
CA ALA A 47 9.86 -1.03 -15.39
C ALA A 47 11.23 -1.72 -15.48
N VAL A 48 12.29 -1.07 -14.99
CA VAL A 48 13.64 -1.64 -14.95
C VAL A 48 13.68 -2.90 -14.08
N LEU A 49 13.13 -2.85 -12.86
CA LEU A 49 13.07 -4.01 -11.97
C LEU A 49 12.24 -5.16 -12.56
N SER A 50 11.13 -4.84 -13.24
CA SER A 50 10.29 -5.83 -13.91
C SER A 50 11.03 -6.48 -15.09
N LEU A 51 11.80 -5.71 -15.86
CA LEU A 51 12.64 -6.23 -16.94
C LEU A 51 13.75 -7.14 -16.41
N VAL A 52 14.43 -6.73 -15.34
CA VAL A 52 15.43 -7.56 -14.64
C VAL A 52 14.80 -8.87 -14.16
N LEU A 53 13.61 -8.81 -13.56
CA LEU A 53 12.90 -9.99 -13.09
C LEU A 53 12.48 -10.92 -14.24
N PHE A 54 12.13 -10.35 -15.40
CA PHE A 54 11.78 -11.09 -16.61
C PHE A 54 12.99 -11.84 -17.21
N LEU A 55 14.15 -11.19 -17.21
CA LEU A 55 15.40 -11.72 -17.77
C LEU A 55 16.16 -12.64 -16.81
N GLN A 56 15.89 -12.56 -15.51
CA GLN A 56 16.51 -13.43 -14.51
C GLN A 56 16.14 -14.90 -14.74
N LYS A 57 17.13 -15.69 -15.16
CA LYS A 57 17.05 -17.16 -15.14
C LYS A 57 17.29 -17.63 -13.70
N THR A 58 16.23 -17.72 -12.91
CA THR A 58 16.29 -18.34 -11.58
C THR A 58 16.24 -19.86 -11.74
N PRO A 59 17.30 -20.59 -11.36
CA PRO A 59 17.22 -22.05 -11.24
C PRO A 59 16.10 -22.34 -10.24
N SER A 60 15.10 -23.10 -10.65
CA SER A 60 14.02 -23.54 -9.77
C SER A 60 14.32 -24.98 -9.33
N PRO A 61 15.06 -25.19 -8.23
CA PRO A 61 14.79 -26.39 -7.43
C PRO A 61 13.35 -26.25 -6.95
N ASP A 62 12.57 -27.33 -7.03
CA ASP A 62 11.12 -27.40 -6.80
C ASP A 62 10.66 -26.84 -5.42
N SER A 63 10.70 -25.52 -5.26
CA SER A 63 10.00 -24.84 -4.18
C SER A 63 8.63 -24.44 -4.71
N HIS A 64 7.62 -25.25 -4.42
CA HIS A 64 6.24 -24.84 -4.61
C HIS A 64 6.04 -23.48 -3.94
N VAL A 65 5.67 -22.45 -4.71
CA VAL A 65 5.40 -21.15 -4.12
C VAL A 65 4.08 -21.25 -3.35
N GLN A 66 4.18 -21.22 -2.03
CA GLN A 66 3.03 -21.01 -1.16
C GLN A 66 2.64 -19.54 -1.18
N TRP A 67 1.58 -19.22 -1.95
CA TRP A 67 1.01 -17.86 -2.04
C TRP A 67 0.55 -17.32 -0.69
N VAL A 68 -0.05 -18.19 0.12
CA VAL A 68 -0.59 -17.83 1.42
C VAL A 68 -0.05 -18.82 2.44
N ARG A 69 1.03 -18.42 3.13
CA ARG A 69 1.63 -19.22 4.21
C ARG A 69 0.73 -19.32 5.44
N ALA A 70 -0.10 -18.31 5.69
CA ALA A 70 -1.00 -18.22 6.83
C ALA A 70 -2.40 -17.76 6.38
N PRO A 71 -3.28 -18.68 5.93
CA PRO A 71 -4.58 -18.33 5.35
C PRO A 71 -5.46 -17.56 6.32
N ARG A 72 -5.44 -17.93 7.60
CA ARG A 72 -6.17 -17.21 8.65
C ARG A 72 -5.77 -15.74 8.73
N ASN A 73 -4.46 -15.46 8.82
CA ASN A 73 -3.97 -14.09 8.97
C ASN A 73 -4.24 -13.28 7.70
N PHE A 74 -4.12 -13.90 6.53
CA PHE A 74 -4.44 -13.28 5.26
C PHE A 74 -5.93 -12.86 5.17
N THR A 75 -6.85 -13.78 5.49
CA THR A 75 -8.28 -13.50 5.49
C THR A 75 -8.65 -12.41 6.51
N VAL A 76 -8.05 -12.46 7.70
CA VAL A 76 -8.23 -11.42 8.73
C VAL A 76 -7.79 -10.05 8.20
N THR A 77 -6.60 -9.94 7.62
CA THR A 77 -6.11 -8.66 7.07
C THR A 77 -7.03 -8.11 5.99
N ILE A 78 -7.51 -8.96 5.07
CA ILE A 78 -8.46 -8.54 4.03
C ILE A 78 -9.76 -8.02 4.66
N ALA A 79 -10.34 -8.78 5.59
CA ALA A 79 -11.59 -8.40 6.26
C ALA A 79 -11.45 -7.05 6.99
N VAL A 80 -10.33 -6.86 7.70
CA VAL A 80 -10.04 -5.62 8.43
C VAL A 80 -9.81 -4.45 7.48
N MET A 81 -9.14 -4.64 6.33
CA MET A 81 -9.00 -3.61 5.29
C MET A 81 -10.34 -3.19 4.70
N ILE A 82 -11.22 -4.13 4.36
CA ILE A 82 -12.56 -3.83 3.83
C ILE A 82 -13.35 -3.05 4.87
N THR A 83 -13.31 -3.51 6.13
CA THR A 83 -14.01 -2.85 7.24
C THR A 83 -13.49 -1.42 7.45
N TYR A 84 -12.19 -1.20 7.38
CA TYR A 84 -11.58 0.12 7.43
C TYR A 84 -12.10 1.04 6.33
N GLY A 85 -12.13 0.57 5.07
CA GLY A 85 -12.66 1.35 3.95
C GLY A 85 -14.13 1.78 4.14
N ILE A 86 -14.96 0.91 4.73
CA ILE A 86 -16.37 1.21 5.04
C ILE A 86 -16.49 2.20 6.20
N LEU A 87 -15.57 2.16 7.17
CA LEU A 87 -15.59 3.04 8.35
C LEU A 87 -15.10 4.46 8.05
N ILE A 88 -14.23 4.69 7.05
CA ILE A 88 -13.67 6.02 6.76
C ILE A 88 -14.74 7.11 6.56
N PRO A 89 -15.79 6.91 5.75
CA PRO A 89 -16.82 7.95 5.56
C PRO A 89 -17.59 8.27 6.84
N TRP A 90 -17.60 7.37 7.81
CA TRP A 90 -18.37 7.44 9.04
C TRP A 90 -17.50 8.04 10.17
N LEU A 91 -16.36 7.42 10.49
CA LEU A 91 -15.47 7.81 11.59
C LEU A 91 -14.46 8.89 11.22
N GLY A 92 -14.21 9.13 9.93
CA GLY A 92 -13.11 9.95 9.46
C GLY A 92 -11.77 9.20 9.44
N PHE A 93 -10.79 9.79 8.78
CA PHE A 93 -9.51 9.15 8.45
C PHE A 93 -8.69 8.80 9.70
N PHE A 94 -8.51 9.73 10.64
CA PHE A 94 -7.66 9.50 11.83
C PHE A 94 -8.22 8.46 12.79
N PRO A 95 -9.50 8.56 13.22
CA PRO A 95 -10.07 7.58 14.14
C PRO A 95 -10.19 6.18 13.50
N ALA A 96 -10.59 6.11 12.23
CA ALA A 96 -10.67 4.85 11.50
C ALA A 96 -9.28 4.20 11.34
N SER A 97 -8.25 5.00 11.03
CA SER A 97 -6.86 4.50 10.90
C SER A 97 -6.30 4.04 12.23
N GLY A 98 -6.58 4.74 13.32
CA GLY A 98 -6.19 4.34 14.67
C GLY A 98 -6.81 3.00 15.05
N PHE A 99 -8.12 2.86 14.87
CA PHE A 99 -8.82 1.60 15.12
C PHE A 99 -8.28 0.48 14.24
N PHE A 100 -8.08 0.75 12.94
CA PHE A 100 -7.50 -0.21 12.00
C PHE A 100 -6.13 -0.72 12.45
N MET A 101 -5.20 0.18 12.79
CA MET A 101 -3.85 -0.21 13.19
C MET A 101 -3.85 -1.04 14.47
N ILE A 102 -4.66 -0.64 15.47
CA ILE A 102 -4.75 -1.35 16.75
C ILE A 102 -5.42 -2.71 16.56
N ALA A 103 -6.58 -2.75 15.92
CA ALA A 103 -7.36 -3.98 15.69
C ALA A 103 -6.56 -4.98 14.86
N LEU A 104 -5.94 -4.55 13.77
CA LEU A 104 -5.14 -5.41 12.90
C LEU A 104 -3.92 -5.98 13.65
N SER A 105 -3.19 -5.13 14.39
CA SER A 105 -2.03 -5.57 15.18
C SER A 105 -2.42 -6.63 16.20
N TRP A 106 -3.57 -6.45 16.87
CA TRP A 106 -4.07 -7.39 17.85
C TRP A 106 -4.53 -8.71 17.22
N MET A 107 -5.27 -8.66 16.10
CA MET A 107 -5.78 -9.85 15.41
C MET A 107 -4.66 -10.69 14.77
N LEU A 108 -3.56 -10.04 14.37
CA LEU A 108 -2.33 -10.69 13.91
C LEU A 108 -1.46 -11.26 15.04
N GLY A 109 -1.81 -10.99 16.30
CA GLY A 109 -1.16 -11.57 17.48
C GLY A 109 -0.03 -10.73 18.07
N PHE A 110 0.11 -9.45 17.69
CA PHE A 110 1.09 -8.57 18.30
C PHE A 110 0.59 -8.06 19.67
N ARG A 111 1.08 -8.66 20.75
CA ARG A 111 0.59 -8.44 22.12
C ARG A 111 1.35 -7.38 22.93
N ARG A 112 1.96 -6.39 22.26
CA ARG A 112 2.69 -5.29 22.92
C ARG A 112 1.92 -3.97 22.77
N PRO A 113 0.84 -3.74 23.55
CA PRO A 113 -0.09 -2.63 23.34
C PRO A 113 0.59 -1.27 23.40
N LEU A 114 1.58 -1.09 24.28
CA LEU A 114 2.36 0.16 24.37
C LEU A 114 3.08 0.51 23.05
N PHE A 115 3.69 -0.48 22.41
CA PHE A 115 4.38 -0.27 21.13
C PHE A 115 3.39 -0.01 20.00
N VAL A 116 2.23 -0.68 20.01
CA VAL A 116 1.17 -0.43 19.02
C VAL A 116 0.67 0.99 19.15
N LEU A 117 0.33 1.44 20.37
CA LEU A 117 -0.17 2.79 20.62
C LEU A 117 0.87 3.85 20.24
N LEU A 118 2.14 3.66 20.60
CA LEU A 118 3.22 4.57 20.22
C LEU A 118 3.41 4.63 18.71
N ALA A 119 3.45 3.48 18.03
CA ALA A 119 3.62 3.43 16.58
C ALA A 119 2.43 4.05 15.85
N THR A 120 1.20 3.74 16.27
CA THR A 120 -0.02 4.35 15.72
C THR A 120 -0.03 5.85 15.93
N GLY A 121 0.28 6.33 17.14
CA GLY A 121 0.35 7.76 17.43
C GLY A 121 1.43 8.48 16.62
N LEU A 122 2.62 7.88 16.50
CA LEU A 122 3.73 8.44 15.73
C LEU A 122 3.39 8.54 14.24
N ILE A 123 2.85 7.47 13.65
CA ILE A 123 2.49 7.45 12.22
C ILE A 123 1.35 8.42 11.94
N LEU A 124 0.27 8.40 12.73
CA LEU A 124 -0.86 9.31 12.53
C LEU A 124 -0.46 10.77 12.77
N GLY A 125 0.39 11.03 13.77
CA GLY A 125 0.93 12.36 14.04
C GLY A 125 1.80 12.87 12.90
N PHE A 126 2.67 12.02 12.34
CA PHE A 126 3.47 12.36 11.17
C PHE A 126 2.59 12.65 9.94
N VAL A 127 1.60 11.80 9.68
CA VAL A 127 0.64 12.01 8.57
C VAL A 127 -0.14 13.31 8.77
N TYR A 128 -0.61 13.61 9.99
CA TYR A 128 -1.27 14.87 10.30
C TYR A 128 -0.37 16.07 10.02
N LEU A 129 0.87 16.04 10.51
CA LEU A 129 1.84 17.12 10.29
C LEU A 129 2.07 17.36 8.79
N VAL A 130 2.39 16.31 8.05
CA VAL A 130 2.71 16.46 6.62
C VAL A 130 1.48 16.84 5.80
N PHE A 131 0.39 16.09 5.93
CA PHE A 131 -0.75 16.23 5.02
C PHE A 131 -1.73 17.32 5.44
N VAL A 132 -2.03 17.45 6.73
CA VAL A 132 -3.00 18.43 7.20
C VAL A 132 -2.31 19.77 7.48
N HIS A 133 -1.23 19.76 8.25
CA HIS A 133 -0.59 21.00 8.68
C HIS A 133 0.28 21.64 7.59
N PHE A 134 1.14 20.86 6.91
CA PHE A 134 2.03 21.39 5.86
C PHE A 134 1.34 21.52 4.49
N LEU A 135 0.59 20.50 4.07
CA LEU A 135 0.00 20.44 2.73
C LEU A 135 -1.45 20.93 2.65
N GLY A 136 -2.13 21.14 3.80
CA GLY A 136 -3.51 21.63 3.83
C GLY A 136 -4.52 20.69 3.14
N VAL A 137 -4.22 19.39 3.05
CA VAL A 137 -5.06 18.42 2.34
C VAL A 137 -6.31 18.14 3.17
N PRO A 138 -7.52 18.33 2.61
CA PRO A 138 -8.75 17.99 3.31
C PRO A 138 -8.84 16.47 3.43
N VAL A 139 -8.85 16.00 4.67
CA VAL A 139 -9.06 14.58 5.01
C VAL A 139 -10.50 14.35 5.46
N PRO A 140 -11.09 13.18 5.16
CA PRO A 140 -12.42 12.85 5.64
C PRO A 140 -12.49 12.97 7.17
N MET A 141 -13.32 13.86 7.67
CA MET A 141 -13.55 14.04 9.11
C MET A 141 -14.66 13.10 9.64
N GLY A 142 -15.43 12.48 8.74
CA GLY A 142 -16.58 11.64 9.08
C GLY A 142 -17.70 12.46 9.70
N PHE A 143 -18.45 11.87 10.64
CA PHE A 143 -19.55 12.54 11.36
C PHE A 143 -19.13 13.72 12.24
N TRP A 144 -17.83 13.96 12.45
CA TRP A 144 -17.32 15.04 13.30
C TRP A 144 -16.96 16.30 12.52
N GLY A 145 -17.06 16.28 11.19
CA GLY A 145 -16.83 17.44 10.33
C GLY A 145 -18.12 17.94 9.71
N GLU A 146 -19.02 18.47 10.55
CA GLU A 146 -19.93 19.53 10.12
C GLU A 146 -19.17 20.86 10.04
#